data_AF-A0A6G4V386-F1
#
_entry.id   AF-A0A6G4V386-F1
#
_cell.length_a   1.000
_cell.length_b   1.000
_cell.length_c   1.000
_cell.angle_alpha   90.00
_cell.angle_beta   90.00
_cell.angle_gamma   90.00
#
_symmetry.space_group_name_H-M   'P 1'
#
loop_
_entity.id
_entity.type
_entity.pdbx_description
1 polymer ?
#
loop_
_entity_poly.entity_id
_entity_poly.type
_entity_poly.pdbx_seq_one_letter_code
_entity_poly.pdbx_strand_id
1 'polypeptide(L)' 'FTPTGSSWINQVERWFGYLAHQMIRRGAHKNIQALEADIRAWVKDWNEDPKPFIWTKTAEEILDSLARFCRRISGAGH' A
#
# COMPACT_ATOMS: atom_id res chain seq x y z
N PHE A 1 -3.58 21.67 4.70
CA PHE A 1 -4.57 21.30 3.68
C PHE A 1 -4.33 19.84 3.32
N THR A 2 -5.23 18.94 3.71
CA THR A 2 -5.13 17.50 3.35
C THR A 2 -6.04 17.29 2.15
N PRO A 3 -5.53 16.85 0.98
CA PRO A 3 -6.38 16.77 -0.19
C PRO A 3 -7.43 15.67 -0.01
N THR A 4 -8.68 16.00 -0.30
CA THR A 4 -9.80 15.08 -0.44
C THR A 4 -9.53 14.15 -1.63
N GLY A 5 -8.76 13.11 -1.37
CA GLY A 5 -8.15 12.22 -2.37
C GLY A 5 -7.14 11.25 -1.73
N SER A 6 -6.62 11.60 -0.56
CA SER A 6 -5.61 10.84 0.18
C SER A 6 -6.12 9.63 0.99
N SER A 7 -7.42 9.30 0.95
CA SER A 7 -7.92 8.21 1.82
C SER A 7 -7.35 6.85 1.44
N TRP A 8 -7.17 6.60 0.14
CA TRP A 8 -6.60 5.34 -0.35
C TRP A 8 -5.08 5.30 -0.17
N ILE A 9 -4.36 6.37 -0.54
CA ILE A 9 -2.90 6.40 -0.37
C ILE A 9 -2.52 6.27 1.11
N ASN A 10 -3.28 6.91 2.02
CA ASN A 10 -3.09 6.72 3.46
C ASN A 10 -3.32 5.26 3.90
N GLN A 11 -4.26 4.55 3.28
CA GLN A 11 -4.51 3.14 3.61
C GLN A 11 -3.38 2.25 3.10
N VAL A 12 -2.88 2.49 1.89
CA VAL A 12 -1.73 1.80 1.31
C VAL A 12 -0.45 2.07 2.12
N GLU A 13 -0.19 3.32 2.48
CA GLU A 13 0.93 3.72 3.34
C GLU A 13 0.86 3.05 4.72
N ARG A 14 -0.34 3.01 5.33
CA ARG A 14 -0.55 2.30 6.60
C ARG A 14 -0.27 0.81 6.44
N TRP A 15 -0.78 0.19 5.38
CA TRP A 15 -0.56 -1.23 5.11
C TRP A 15 0.93 -1.57 4.98
N PHE A 16 1.69 -0.78 4.19
CA PHE A 16 3.14 -0.94 4.10
C PHE A 16 3.84 -0.68 5.44
N GLY A 17 3.32 0.22 6.26
CA GLY A 17 3.78 0.43 7.64
C GLY A 17 3.63 -0.82 8.52
N TYR A 18 2.53 -1.57 8.41
CA TYR A 18 2.32 -2.83 9.12
C TYR A 18 3.29 -3.91 8.66
N LEU A 19 3.42 -4.12 7.35
CA LEU A 19 4.40 -5.06 6.78
C LEU A 19 5.81 -4.76 7.29
N ALA A 20 6.21 -3.48 7.23
CA ALA A 20 7.54 -3.07 7.66
C ALA A 20 7.77 -3.28 9.17
N HIS A 21 6.79 -2.97 10.01
CA HIS A 21 6.91 -3.10 11.46
C HIS A 21 6.85 -4.56 11.95
N GLN A 22 6.00 -5.39 11.35
CA GLN A 22 5.81 -6.78 11.78
C GLN A 22 6.87 -7.71 11.23
N MET A 23 7.29 -7.52 9.98
CA MET A 23 8.14 -8.47 9.28
C MET A 23 9.54 -7.91 8.99
N ILE A 24 9.65 -6.75 8.32
CA ILE A 24 10.95 -6.26 7.82
C ILE A 24 11.88 -5.77 8.96
N ARG A 25 11.37 -5.00 9.93
CA ARG A 25 12.19 -4.44 11.02
C ARG A 25 12.53 -5.46 12.12
N ARG A 26 11.82 -6.58 12.18
CA ARG A 26 11.99 -7.61 13.22
C ARG A 26 12.53 -8.93 12.66
N GLY A 27 12.55 -9.09 11.35
CA GLY A 27 12.99 -10.31 10.68
C GLY A 27 14.51 -10.34 10.46
N ALA A 28 15.14 -11.45 10.85
CA ALA A 28 16.50 -11.78 10.47
C ALA A 28 16.45 -12.67 9.21
N HIS A 29 16.25 -12.07 8.04
CA HIS A 29 16.17 -12.80 6.78
C HIS A 29 17.57 -13.22 6.33
N LYS A 30 17.79 -14.52 6.15
CA LYS A 30 19.11 -15.09 5.86
C LYS A 30 19.57 -14.86 4.41
N ASN A 31 18.63 -14.61 3.50
CA ASN A 31 18.86 -14.27 2.09
C ASN A 31 17.58 -13.68 1.48
N ILE A 32 17.67 -13.23 0.23
CA ILE A 32 16.57 -12.56 -0.50
C ILE A 32 15.41 -13.52 -0.76
N GLN A 33 15.67 -14.79 -1.07
CA GLN A 33 14.63 -15.78 -1.32
C GLN A 33 13.78 -16.04 -0.09
N ALA A 34 14.40 -16.10 1.09
CA ALA A 34 13.71 -16.22 2.37
C ALA A 34 12.87 -14.97 2.65
N LEU A 35 13.42 -13.77 2.41
CA LEU A 35 12.66 -12.52 2.51
C LEU A 35 11.42 -12.51 1.60
N GLU A 36 11.55 -12.95 0.35
CA GLU A 36 10.43 -13.03 -0.58
C GLU A 36 9.35 -14.02 -0.09
N ALA A 37 9.77 -15.20 0.37
CA ALA A 37 8.86 -16.20 0.91
C ALA A 37 8.12 -15.67 2.15
N ASP A 38 8.82 -15.00 3.06
CA ASP A 38 8.25 -14.40 4.27
C ASP A 38 7.23 -13.31 3.93
N ILE A 39 7.51 -12.45 2.94
CA ILE A 39 6.57 -11.43 2.47
C ILE A 39 5.31 -12.10 1.89
N ARG A 40 5.46 -13.13 1.06
CA ARG A 40 4.32 -13.84 0.45
C ARG A 40 3.45 -14.53 1.51
N ALA A 41 4.07 -15.17 2.50
CA ALA A 41 3.36 -15.77 3.62
C ALA A 41 2.62 -14.72 4.44
N TRP A 42 3.28 -13.61 4.79
CA TRP A 42 2.65 -12.51 5.54
C TRP A 42 1.46 -11.91 4.80
N VAL A 43 1.55 -11.72 3.48
CA VAL A 43 0.43 -11.22 2.66
C VAL A 43 -0.73 -12.20 2.65
N LYS A 44 -0.46 -13.51 2.55
CA LYS A 44 -1.49 -14.55 2.60
C LYS A 44 -2.21 -14.52 3.94
N ASP A 45 -1.47 -14.54 5.04
CA ASP A 45 -2.03 -14.55 6.40
C ASP A 45 -2.83 -13.26 6.68
N TRP A 46 -2.32 -12.10 6.22
CA TRP A 46 -3.05 -10.84 6.32
C TRP A 46 -4.39 -10.87 5.56
N ASN A 47 -4.45 -11.54 4.41
CA ASN A 47 -5.67 -11.61 3.61
C ASN A 47 -6.70 -12.63 4.15
N GLU A 48 -6.31 -13.56 5.02
CA GLU A 48 -7.24 -14.52 5.65
C GLU A 48 -8.14 -13.87 6.72
N ASP A 49 -7.59 -12.95 7.51
CA ASP A 49 -8.35 -12.09 8.44
C ASP A 49 -7.90 -10.62 8.25
N PRO A 50 -8.36 -9.97 7.17
CA PRO A 50 -7.92 -8.63 6.86
C PRO A 50 -8.44 -7.69 7.93
N LYS A 51 -7.54 -7.05 8.68
CA LYS A 51 -7.94 -5.94 9.56
C LYS A 51 -8.54 -4.85 8.69
N PRO A 52 -9.85 -4.58 8.78
CA PRO A 52 -10.53 -3.81 7.77
C PRO A 52 -10.12 -2.35 7.93
N PHE A 53 -9.27 -1.89 7.03
CA PHE A 53 -9.40 -0.53 6.58
C PHE A 53 -10.71 -0.49 5.78
N ILE A 54 -11.66 0.34 6.20
CA ILE A 54 -12.89 0.53 5.42
C ILE A 54 -12.49 1.31 4.17
N TRP A 55 -12.41 0.59 3.05
CA TRP A 55 -12.23 1.16 1.73
C TRP A 55 -13.50 1.90 1.36
N THR A 56 -13.53 3.20 1.64
CA THR A 56 -14.67 4.06 1.30
C THR A 56 -14.76 4.40 -0.18
N LYS A 57 -13.74 4.02 -0.98
CA LYS A 57 -13.67 4.25 -2.42
C LYS A 57 -13.44 2.95 -3.16
N THR A 58 -14.07 2.79 -4.32
CA THR A 58 -13.91 1.61 -5.17
C THR A 58 -12.55 1.61 -5.88
N ALA A 59 -12.14 0.44 -6.40
CA ALA A 59 -10.91 0.30 -7.16
C ALA A 59 -10.91 1.19 -8.43
N GLU A 60 -12.03 1.32 -9.14
CA GLU A 60 -12.16 2.27 -10.25
C GLU A 60 -11.88 3.71 -9.81
N GLU A 61 -12.51 4.17 -8.73
CA GLU A 61 -12.37 5.57 -8.26
C GLU A 61 -10.92 5.90 -7.88
N ILE A 62 -10.22 4.89 -7.35
CA ILE A 62 -8.81 4.93 -7.03
C ILE A 62 -7.95 5.08 -8.28
N LEU A 63 -8.15 4.23 -9.29
CA LEU A 63 -7.42 4.26 -10.55
C LEU A 63 -7.67 5.57 -11.31
N ASP A 64 -8.89 6.06 -11.28
CA ASP A 64 -9.26 7.34 -11.88
C ASP A 64 -8.61 8.53 -11.16
N SER A 65 -8.52 8.47 -9.82
CA SER A 65 -7.79 9.45 -9.03
C SER A 65 -6.30 9.47 -9.37
N LEU A 66 -5.68 8.29 -9.55
CA LEU A 66 -4.29 8.19 -9.99
C LEU A 66 -4.09 8.74 -11.40
N ALA A 67 -4.94 8.35 -12.35
CA ALA A 67 -4.85 8.82 -13.72
C ALA A 67 -4.97 10.36 -13.82
N ARG A 68 -5.81 10.96 -12.97
CA ARG A 68 -5.91 12.43 -12.85
C ARG A 68 -4.68 13.05 -12.21
N PHE A 69 -4.15 12.43 -11.15
CA PHE A 69 -2.92 12.89 -10.49
C PHE A 69 -1.73 12.85 -11.44
N CYS A 70 -1.49 11.71 -12.10
CA CYS A 70 -0.44 11.52 -13.11
C CYS A 70 -0.56 12.55 -14.23
N ARG A 71 -1.76 12.78 -14.80
CA ARG A 71 -1.96 13.84 -15.81
C ARG A 71 -1.58 15.23 -15.31
N ARG A 72 -1.89 15.56 -14.06
CA ARG A 72 -1.59 16.87 -13.47
C ARG A 72 -0.09 17.08 -13.23
N ILE A 73 0.64 16.04 -12.82
CA ILE A 73 2.10 16.13 -12.60
C ILE A 73 2.88 16.03 -13.91
N SER A 74 2.39 15.26 -14.90
CA SER A 74 3.02 15.13 -16.21
C SER A 74 2.87 16.38 -17.09
N GLY A 75 1.90 17.25 -16.79
CA GLY A 75 1.74 18.57 -17.42
C GLY A 75 2.48 19.72 -16.73
N ALA A 76 3.18 19.47 -15.62
CA ALA A 76 3.97 20.49 -14.90
C ALA A 76 5.41 20.60 -15.44
N GLY A 77 5.61 20.26 -16.71
CA GLY A 77 6.84 20.48 -17.45
C GLY A 77 6.60 21.45 -18.60
N HIS A 78 7.27 22.60 -18.51
CA HIS A 78 7.32 23.79 -19.38
C HIS A 78 6.29 24.88 -19.09
#